data_AF-Q6N4Y5-F1
#
_entry.id   AF-Q6N4Y5-F1
#
_cell.length_a   1.000
_cell.length_b   1.000
_cell.length_c   1.000
_cell.angle_alpha   90.00
_cell.angle_beta   90.00
_cell.angle_gamma   90.00
#
_symmetry.space_group_name_H-M   'P 1'
#
loop_
_entity.id
_entity.type
_entity.pdbx_description
1 polymer ?
#
loop_
_entity_poly.entity_id
_entity_poly.type
_entity_poly.pdbx_seq_one_letter_code
_entity_poly.pdbx_strand_id
1 'polypeptide(L)'
;MTVPWHLVALAFAVCLVVAAPGFLRVYYFVSLCYAGAIAAQSLVFALLFSTTISGWVTLQLLLLLIYGVRLGAFLAVRERNPAYAAELARAERRTAELKLWHQIAIWLGVSLLFTLLFLPALLTLSLQAQGAWPVSTPLGVMIMAVGLWVESLADWQKYRYKAEHPSHYCDTGLYRLVRCPNYLGEMVFWFGVWFSGLSAYGSGGAWTLTLLGMLYILALMTAAAAGLERKQDERYGDRPDYQEYVRSVPILFPWVPLFTLRKLLIRFR
;
A
#
# COMPACT_ATOMS: atom_id res chain seq x y z
N MET A 1 13.54 21.49 4.05
CA MET A 1 13.92 21.97 2.70
C MET A 1 12.69 22.31 1.86
N THR A 2 12.87 23.04 0.76
CA THR A 2 11.84 23.21 -0.29
C THR A 2 11.68 21.92 -1.12
N VAL A 3 10.55 21.76 -1.80
CA VAL A 3 10.27 20.57 -2.61
C VAL A 3 11.13 20.60 -3.88
N PRO A 4 11.97 19.58 -4.15
CA PRO A 4 12.79 19.51 -5.36
C PRO A 4 11.93 19.09 -6.56
N TRP A 5 11.20 20.04 -7.15
CA TRP A 5 10.19 19.78 -8.18
C TRP A 5 10.69 19.00 -9.40
N HIS A 6 11.95 19.19 -9.80
CA HIS A 6 12.54 18.42 -10.91
C HIS A 6 12.65 16.92 -10.57
N LEU A 7 12.97 16.57 -9.32
CA LEU A 7 13.00 15.17 -8.86
C LEU A 7 11.58 14.62 -8.67
N VAL A 8 10.63 15.45 -8.21
CA VAL A 8 9.22 15.05 -8.13
C VAL A 8 8.65 14.76 -9.52
N ALA A 9 9.00 15.58 -10.52
CA ALA A 9 8.62 15.35 -11.91
C ALA A 9 9.23 14.06 -12.46
N LEU A 10 10.50 13.77 -12.13
CA LEU A 10 11.14 12.50 -12.49
C LEU A 10 10.44 11.30 -11.82
N ALA A 11 10.14 11.39 -10.52
CA ALA A 11 9.40 10.36 -9.77
C ALA A 11 8.04 10.09 -10.41
N PHE A 12 7.32 11.15 -10.79
CA PHE A 12 6.05 11.05 -11.49
C PHE A 12 6.20 10.40 -12.88
N ALA A 13 7.22 10.78 -13.65
CA ALA A 13 7.50 10.16 -14.95
C ALA A 13 7.81 8.66 -14.81
N VAL A 14 8.60 8.26 -13.80
CA VAL A 14 8.84 6.84 -13.47
C VAL A 14 7.52 6.13 -13.18
N CYS A 15 6.64 6.73 -12.36
CA CYS A 15 5.34 6.16 -12.05
C CYS A 15 4.45 6.02 -13.30
N LEU A 16 4.43 7.02 -14.18
CA LEU A 16 3.68 6.98 -15.43
C LEU A 16 4.12 5.81 -16.32
N VAL A 17 5.44 5.63 -16.50
CA VAL A 17 6.00 4.54 -17.30
C VAL A 17 5.62 3.19 -16.69
N VAL A 18 5.82 3.02 -15.38
CA VAL A 18 5.55 1.75 -14.69
C VAL A 18 4.05 1.44 -14.62
N ALA A 19 3.19 2.45 -14.62
CA ALA A 19 1.74 2.29 -14.59
C ALA A 19 1.10 2.09 -15.97
N ALA A 20 1.84 2.29 -17.07
CA ALA A 20 1.34 2.11 -18.43
C ALA A 20 0.74 0.71 -18.74
N PRO A 21 1.24 -0.42 -18.19
CA PRO A 21 0.60 -1.72 -18.36
C PRO A 21 -0.86 -1.77 -17.86
N GLY A 22 -1.30 -0.82 -17.02
CA GLY A 22 -2.70 -0.67 -16.61
C GLY A 22 -3.68 -0.40 -17.76
N PHE A 23 -3.22 0.13 -18.89
CA PHE A 23 -4.06 0.26 -20.09
C PHE A 23 -4.37 -1.11 -20.74
N LEU A 24 -3.55 -2.13 -20.49
CA LEU A 24 -3.82 -3.50 -20.94
C LEU A 24 -4.84 -4.19 -20.04
N ARG A 25 -4.71 -4.01 -18.72
CA ARG A 25 -5.66 -4.49 -17.71
C ARG A 25 -5.81 -3.46 -16.61
N VAL A 26 -6.99 -2.83 -16.52
CA VAL A 26 -7.23 -1.70 -15.59
C VAL A 26 -6.91 -2.04 -14.14
N TYR A 27 -7.13 -3.28 -13.72
CA TYR A 27 -6.81 -3.69 -12.35
C TYR A 27 -5.30 -3.66 -12.04
N TYR A 28 -4.42 -3.71 -13.05
CA TYR A 28 -2.97 -3.57 -12.87
C TYR A 28 -2.59 -2.21 -12.30
N PHE A 29 -3.33 -1.14 -12.62
CA PHE A 29 -3.06 0.22 -12.11
C PHE A 29 -2.87 0.23 -10.60
N VAL A 30 -3.72 -0.50 -9.87
CA VAL A 30 -3.75 -0.51 -8.39
C VAL A 30 -3.14 -1.78 -7.78
N SER A 31 -2.55 -2.64 -8.60
CA SER A 31 -1.96 -3.91 -8.14
C SER A 31 -0.47 -3.98 -8.52
N LEU A 32 -0.12 -4.63 -9.64
CA LEU A 32 1.27 -4.80 -10.05
C LEU A 32 1.97 -3.46 -10.32
N CYS A 33 1.26 -2.48 -10.88
CA CYS A 33 1.83 -1.16 -11.15
C CYS A 33 2.16 -0.39 -9.87
N TYR A 34 1.34 -0.54 -8.83
CA TYR A 34 1.61 0.06 -7.52
C TYR A 34 2.91 -0.48 -6.91
N ALA A 35 3.00 -1.81 -6.80
CA ALA A 35 4.18 -2.49 -6.27
C ALA A 35 5.44 -2.16 -7.10
N GLY A 36 5.30 -2.21 -8.42
CA GLY A 36 6.37 -1.88 -9.36
C GLY A 36 6.83 -0.42 -9.26
N ALA A 37 5.91 0.54 -9.11
CA ALA A 37 6.25 1.95 -9.06
C ALA A 37 7.06 2.31 -7.81
N ILE A 38 6.72 1.71 -6.66
CA ILE A 38 7.50 1.91 -5.43
C ILE A 38 8.90 1.27 -5.54
N ALA A 39 9.00 0.06 -6.08
CA ALA A 39 10.28 -0.60 -6.32
C ALA A 39 11.16 0.17 -7.32
N ALA A 40 10.57 0.62 -8.43
CA ALA A 40 11.27 1.37 -9.48
C ALA A 40 11.77 2.73 -8.97
N GLN A 41 10.94 3.48 -8.25
CA GLN A 41 11.38 4.74 -7.62
C GLN A 41 12.55 4.48 -6.65
N SER A 42 12.45 3.45 -5.82
CA SER A 42 13.53 3.09 -4.88
C SER A 42 14.85 2.81 -5.60
N LEU A 43 14.81 2.06 -6.70
CA LEU A 43 16.01 1.74 -7.49
C LEU A 43 16.56 2.98 -8.22
N VAL A 44 15.70 3.72 -8.93
CA VAL A 44 16.10 4.90 -9.71
C VAL A 44 16.74 5.95 -8.79
N PHE A 45 16.13 6.24 -7.65
CA PHE A 45 16.66 7.24 -6.72
C PHE A 45 17.86 6.73 -5.92
N ALA A 46 17.97 5.43 -5.64
CA ALA A 46 19.21 4.87 -5.07
C ALA A 46 20.40 5.05 -6.02
N LEU A 47 20.20 4.86 -7.33
CA LEU A 47 21.23 5.06 -8.35
C LEU A 47 21.58 6.54 -8.51
N LEU A 48 20.57 7.41 -8.59
CA LEU A 48 20.75 8.85 -8.75
C LEU A 48 21.50 9.48 -7.56
N PHE A 49 21.24 9.00 -6.34
CA PHE A 49 21.87 9.46 -5.11
C PHE A 49 23.02 8.54 -4.64
N SER A 50 23.53 7.66 -5.50
CA SER A 50 24.50 6.59 -5.13
C SER A 50 25.77 7.08 -4.43
N THR A 51 26.21 8.31 -4.71
CA THR A 51 27.41 8.92 -4.10
C THR A 51 27.15 9.57 -2.73
N THR A 52 25.89 9.76 -2.36
CA THR A 52 25.49 10.49 -1.13
C THR A 52 24.64 9.65 -0.18
N ILE A 53 23.92 8.65 -0.70
CA ILE A 53 23.05 7.80 0.09
C ILE A 53 23.86 6.96 1.09
N SER A 54 23.46 6.98 2.36
CA SER A 54 24.14 6.20 3.39
C SER A 54 23.26 5.91 4.61
N GLY A 55 23.65 4.90 5.39
CA GLY A 55 23.07 4.57 6.69
C GLY A 55 21.57 4.27 6.64
N TRP A 56 20.79 4.97 7.48
CA TRP A 56 19.34 4.77 7.59
C TRP A 56 18.57 5.11 6.31
N VAL A 57 19.06 6.04 5.49
CA VAL A 57 18.41 6.38 4.22
C VAL A 57 18.57 5.24 3.20
N THR A 58 19.71 4.55 3.20
CA THR A 58 19.88 3.31 2.42
C THR A 58 18.89 2.24 2.89
N LEU A 59 18.76 2.03 4.20
CA LEU A 59 17.80 1.06 4.76
C LEU A 59 16.36 1.42 4.40
N GLN A 60 16.01 2.71 4.39
CA GLN A 60 14.69 3.18 3.98
C GLN A 60 14.38 2.78 2.53
N LEU A 61 15.30 3.02 1.58
CA LEU A 61 15.09 2.62 0.19
C LEU A 61 15.08 1.10 0.01
N LEU A 62 15.91 0.38 0.76
CA LEU A 62 15.89 -1.08 0.74
C LEU A 62 14.54 -1.63 1.22
N LEU A 63 13.96 -1.07 2.28
CA LEU A 63 12.64 -1.48 2.74
C LEU A 63 11.53 -1.16 1.74
N LEU A 64 11.58 -0.01 1.06
CA LEU A 64 10.64 0.33 -0.03
C LEU A 64 10.80 -0.61 -1.24
N LEU A 65 12.03 -0.96 -1.59
CA LEU A 65 12.32 -1.94 -2.64
C LEU A 65 11.80 -3.33 -2.26
N ILE A 66 12.09 -3.81 -1.04
CA ILE A 66 11.60 -5.09 -0.52
C ILE A 66 10.07 -5.09 -0.49
N TYR A 67 9.44 -4.01 -0.02
CA TYR A 67 7.99 -3.87 -0.02
C TYR A 67 7.41 -4.05 -1.43
N GLY A 68 7.93 -3.30 -2.42
CA GLY A 68 7.46 -3.36 -3.80
C GLY A 68 7.70 -4.73 -4.46
N VAL A 69 8.88 -5.32 -4.29
CA VAL A 69 9.21 -6.65 -4.84
C VAL A 69 8.35 -7.73 -4.21
N ARG A 70 8.21 -7.74 -2.88
CA ARG A 70 7.39 -8.72 -2.15
C ARG A 70 5.93 -8.63 -2.56
N LEU A 71 5.35 -7.42 -2.60
CA LEU A 71 3.96 -7.22 -3.00
C LEU A 71 3.74 -7.65 -4.45
N GLY A 72 4.65 -7.25 -5.36
CA GLY A 72 4.59 -7.63 -6.78
C GLY A 72 4.69 -9.14 -6.98
N ALA A 73 5.62 -9.81 -6.28
CA ALA A 73 5.78 -11.26 -6.34
C ALA A 73 4.54 -11.99 -5.81
N PHE A 74 3.98 -11.56 -4.67
CA PHE A 74 2.76 -12.13 -4.11
C PHE A 74 1.58 -12.02 -5.09
N LEU A 75 1.40 -10.84 -5.71
CA LEU A 75 0.34 -10.61 -6.68
C LEU A 75 0.51 -11.43 -7.96
N ALA A 76 1.74 -11.52 -8.49
CA ALA A 76 2.06 -12.30 -9.68
C ALA A 76 1.84 -13.80 -9.46
N VAL A 77 2.20 -14.33 -8.28
CA VAL A 77 1.92 -15.73 -7.91
C VAL A 77 0.42 -15.96 -7.75
N ARG A 78 -0.30 -15.04 -7.10
CA ARG A 78 -1.74 -15.16 -6.87
C ARG A 78 -2.55 -15.15 -8.16
N GLU A 79 -2.15 -14.35 -9.15
CA GLU A 79 -2.83 -14.28 -10.45
C GLU A 79 -2.85 -15.63 -11.18
N ARG A 80 -1.82 -16.46 -10.98
CA ARG A 80 -1.75 -17.82 -11.55
C ARG A 80 -2.64 -18.84 -10.84
N ASN A 81 -3.25 -18.48 -9.71
CA ASN A 81 -4.10 -19.38 -8.96
C ASN A 81 -5.49 -19.51 -9.62
N PRO A 82 -5.93 -20.72 -10.03
CA PRO A 82 -7.25 -20.93 -10.65
C PRO A 82 -8.42 -20.44 -9.79
N ALA A 83 -8.30 -20.50 -8.46
CA ALA A 83 -9.33 -20.00 -7.55
C ALA A 83 -9.51 -18.47 -7.62
N TYR A 84 -8.48 -17.74 -8.07
CA TYR A 84 -8.50 -16.30 -8.27
C TYR A 84 -8.96 -15.90 -9.69
N ALA A 85 -8.92 -16.81 -10.67
CA ALA A 85 -9.32 -16.53 -12.04
C ALA A 85 -10.77 -16.01 -12.16
N ALA A 86 -11.69 -16.55 -11.36
CA ALA A 86 -13.08 -16.09 -11.31
C ALA A 86 -13.24 -14.67 -10.70
N GLU A 87 -12.32 -14.26 -9.82
CA GLU A 87 -12.29 -12.90 -9.29
C GLU A 87 -11.70 -11.92 -10.31
N LEU A 88 -10.67 -12.36 -11.04
CA LEU A 88 -10.05 -11.61 -12.12
C LEU A 88 -11.04 -11.34 -13.26
N ALA A 89 -11.74 -12.36 -13.74
CA ALA A 89 -12.76 -12.21 -14.76
C ALA A 89 -13.88 -11.25 -14.34
N ARG A 90 -14.23 -11.23 -13.05
CA ARG A 90 -15.21 -10.26 -12.49
C ARG A 90 -14.65 -8.83 -12.41
N ALA A 91 -13.35 -8.66 -12.21
CA ALA A 91 -12.71 -7.35 -12.26
C ALA A 91 -12.67 -6.83 -13.71
N GLU A 92 -12.23 -7.67 -14.65
CA GLU A 92 -12.15 -7.35 -16.08
C GLU A 92 -13.51 -6.97 -16.65
N ARG A 93 -14.58 -7.73 -16.35
CA ARG A 93 -15.95 -7.38 -16.76
C ARG A 93 -16.40 -6.03 -16.23
N ARG A 94 -16.07 -5.68 -14.98
CA ARG A 94 -16.43 -4.38 -14.38
C ARG A 94 -15.69 -3.21 -15.02
N THR A 95 -14.51 -3.46 -15.57
CA THR A 95 -13.68 -2.43 -16.19
C THR A 95 -13.74 -2.41 -17.71
N ALA A 96 -14.42 -3.38 -18.34
CA ALA A 96 -14.45 -3.57 -19.79
C ALA A 96 -15.06 -2.36 -20.54
N GLU A 97 -16.01 -1.67 -19.93
CA GLU A 97 -16.72 -0.53 -20.53
C GLU A 97 -16.07 0.83 -20.18
N LEU A 98 -14.92 0.84 -19.49
CA LEU A 98 -14.24 2.08 -19.13
C LEU A 98 -13.66 2.75 -20.38
N LYS A 99 -14.27 3.89 -20.74
CA LYS A 99 -13.76 4.78 -21.79
C LYS A 99 -12.29 5.15 -21.53
N LEU A 100 -11.51 5.33 -22.60
CA LEU A 100 -10.08 5.64 -22.52
C LEU A 100 -9.76 6.81 -21.58
N TRP A 101 -10.56 7.88 -21.59
CA TRP A 101 -10.34 9.01 -20.71
C TRP A 101 -10.43 8.63 -19.22
N HIS A 102 -11.23 7.62 -18.83
CA HIS A 102 -11.30 7.15 -17.43
C HIS A 102 -9.98 6.48 -17.08
N GLN A 103 -9.47 5.66 -18.00
CA GLN A 103 -8.20 4.97 -17.83
C GLN A 103 -7.04 5.97 -17.73
N ILE A 104 -7.05 7.04 -18.53
CA ILE A 104 -6.08 8.14 -18.42
C ILE A 104 -6.20 8.85 -17.06
N ALA A 105 -7.41 9.15 -16.59
CA ALA A 105 -7.63 9.77 -15.29
C ALA A 105 -7.13 8.88 -14.14
N ILE A 106 -7.41 7.57 -14.21
CA ILE A 106 -6.89 6.58 -13.26
C ILE A 106 -5.35 6.55 -13.34
N TRP A 107 -4.77 6.44 -14.53
CA TRP A 107 -3.32 6.39 -14.73
C TRP A 107 -2.59 7.59 -14.14
N LEU A 108 -3.08 8.80 -14.42
CA LEU A 108 -2.53 10.03 -13.84
C LEU A 108 -2.72 10.06 -12.31
N GLY A 109 -3.92 9.70 -11.83
CA GLY A 109 -4.25 9.70 -10.42
C GLY A 109 -3.42 8.73 -9.59
N VAL A 110 -3.27 7.48 -10.04
CA VAL A 110 -2.45 6.47 -9.35
C VAL A 110 -0.97 6.81 -9.44
N SER A 111 -0.49 7.35 -10.56
CA SER A 111 0.91 7.77 -10.69
C SER A 111 1.23 8.92 -9.75
N LEU A 112 0.30 9.86 -9.59
CA LEU A 112 0.43 10.96 -8.62
C LEU A 112 0.45 10.41 -7.20
N LEU A 113 -0.46 9.49 -6.87
CA LEU A 113 -0.47 8.83 -5.57
C LEU A 113 0.88 8.16 -5.26
N PHE A 114 1.40 7.34 -6.17
CA PHE A 114 2.66 6.61 -5.95
C PHE A 114 3.84 7.56 -5.77
N THR A 115 3.81 8.71 -6.46
CA THR A 115 4.80 9.78 -6.29
C THR A 115 4.68 10.41 -4.90
N LEU A 116 3.47 10.73 -4.44
CA LEU A 116 3.24 11.32 -3.12
C LEU A 116 3.59 10.36 -1.97
N LEU A 117 3.35 9.06 -2.15
CA LEU A 117 3.74 8.04 -1.17
C LEU A 117 5.26 7.90 -1.05
N PHE A 118 5.99 8.05 -2.15
CA PHE A 118 7.46 8.00 -2.14
C PHE A 118 8.10 9.33 -1.73
N LEU A 119 7.37 10.45 -1.81
CA LEU A 119 7.88 11.80 -1.55
C LEU A 119 8.65 11.96 -0.22
N PRO A 120 8.21 11.39 0.93
CA PRO A 120 9.00 11.42 2.17
C PRO A 120 10.42 10.87 2.03
N ALA A 121 10.59 9.77 1.30
CA ALA A 121 11.90 9.15 1.03
C ALA A 121 12.73 10.04 0.09
N LEU A 122 12.10 10.62 -0.93
CA LEU A 122 12.77 11.55 -1.83
C LEU A 122 13.29 12.81 -1.11
N LEU A 123 12.49 13.37 -0.20
CA LEU A 123 12.89 14.52 0.61
C LEU A 123 14.02 14.15 1.57
N THR A 124 13.97 12.94 2.16
CA THR A 124 15.04 12.42 3.03
C THR A 124 16.36 12.27 2.28
N LEU A 125 16.34 11.68 1.07
CA LEU A 125 17.51 11.59 0.19
C LEU A 125 18.07 12.96 -0.15
N SER A 126 17.20 13.89 -0.53
CA SER A 126 17.59 15.23 -0.93
C SER A 126 18.20 16.01 0.24
N LEU A 127 17.70 15.82 1.47
CA LEU A 127 18.27 16.41 2.68
C LEU A 127 19.67 15.86 2.96
N GLN A 128 19.85 14.53 2.86
CA GLN A 128 21.15 13.89 3.07
C GLN A 128 22.19 14.34 2.03
N ALA A 129 21.78 14.47 0.77
CA ALA A 129 22.66 14.95 -0.30
C ALA A 129 23.13 16.40 -0.10
N GLN A 130 22.40 17.20 0.68
CA GLN A 130 22.80 18.55 1.09
C GLN A 130 23.73 18.55 2.32
N GLY A 131 24.16 17.38 2.79
CA GLY A 131 25.03 17.22 3.96
C GLY A 131 24.31 17.32 5.31
N ALA A 132 22.97 17.37 5.32
CA ALA A 132 22.18 17.43 6.54
C ALA A 132 21.76 16.03 7.01
N TRP A 133 21.76 15.82 8.32
CA TRP A 133 21.36 14.55 8.92
C TRP A 133 19.82 14.47 9.10
N PRO A 134 19.14 13.48 8.50
CA PRO A 134 17.70 13.34 8.65
C PRO A 134 17.35 12.62 9.97
N VAL A 135 17.26 13.37 11.07
CA VAL A 135 17.08 12.86 12.44
C VAL A 135 15.83 11.98 12.64
N SER A 136 14.78 12.15 11.83
CA SER A 136 13.55 11.35 11.94
C SER A 136 13.61 10.00 11.24
N THR A 137 14.56 9.81 10.32
CA THR A 137 14.64 8.62 9.47
C THR A 137 14.84 7.32 10.26
N PRO A 138 15.71 7.23 11.28
CA PRO A 138 15.91 5.99 12.02
C PRO A 138 14.60 5.43 12.61
N LEU A 139 13.82 6.28 13.28
CA LEU A 139 12.55 5.87 13.87
C LEU A 139 11.51 5.52 12.80
N GLY A 140 11.43 6.30 11.72
CA GLY A 140 10.55 5.96 10.60
C GLY A 140 10.90 4.61 9.96
N VAL A 141 12.18 4.31 9.78
CA VAL A 141 12.67 3.01 9.27
C VAL A 141 12.31 1.85 10.20
N MET A 142 12.40 2.03 11.52
CA MET A 142 11.96 1.01 12.47
C MET A 142 10.45 0.74 12.36
N ILE A 143 9.64 1.80 12.24
CA ILE A 143 8.19 1.68 12.03
C ILE A 143 7.90 0.97 10.70
N MET A 144 8.62 1.31 9.62
CA MET A 144 8.52 0.63 8.33
C MET A 144 8.81 -0.86 8.46
N ALA A 145 9.89 -1.24 9.14
CA ALA A 145 10.25 -2.64 9.35
C ALA A 145 9.15 -3.41 10.10
N VAL A 146 8.56 -2.81 11.13
CA VAL A 146 7.43 -3.40 11.87
C VAL A 146 6.21 -3.58 10.96
N GLY A 147 5.84 -2.55 10.19
CA GLY A 147 4.71 -2.62 9.26
C GLY A 147 4.87 -3.72 8.22
N LEU A 148 6.04 -3.78 7.59
CA LEU A 148 6.38 -4.81 6.61
C LEU A 148 6.37 -6.23 7.22
N TRP A 149 6.84 -6.37 8.46
CA TRP A 149 6.80 -7.64 9.18
C TRP A 149 5.37 -8.08 9.49
N VAL A 150 4.53 -7.19 10.03
CA VAL A 150 3.11 -7.47 10.33
C VAL A 150 2.38 -7.88 9.05
N GLU A 151 2.57 -7.13 7.96
CA GLU A 151 1.94 -7.43 6.68
C GLU A 151 2.37 -8.80 6.14
N SER A 152 3.68 -9.06 6.12
CA SER A 152 4.25 -10.31 5.60
C SER A 152 3.79 -11.52 6.43
N LEU A 153 3.76 -11.38 7.76
CA LEU A 153 3.29 -12.44 8.66
C LEU A 153 1.79 -12.70 8.47
N ALA A 154 0.98 -11.65 8.33
CA ALA A 154 -0.45 -11.78 8.09
C ALA A 154 -0.74 -12.50 6.76
N ASP A 155 -0.07 -12.10 5.68
CA ASP A 155 -0.23 -12.74 4.37
C ASP A 155 0.18 -14.22 4.42
N TRP A 156 1.30 -14.54 5.09
CA TRP A 156 1.76 -15.92 5.27
C TRP A 156 0.78 -16.77 6.09
N GLN A 157 0.29 -16.24 7.23
CA GLN A 157 -0.69 -16.93 8.06
C GLN A 157 -1.96 -17.24 7.27
N LYS A 158 -2.48 -16.25 6.52
CA LYS A 158 -3.67 -16.42 5.68
C LYS A 158 -3.45 -17.41 4.55
N TYR A 159 -2.29 -17.35 3.88
CA TYR A 159 -1.94 -18.27 2.80
C TYR A 159 -1.91 -19.72 3.30
N ARG A 160 -1.20 -19.99 4.40
CA ARG A 160 -1.12 -21.34 4.99
C ARG A 160 -2.49 -21.83 5.46
N TYR A 161 -3.21 -20.99 6.20
CA TYR A 161 -4.54 -21.35 6.69
C TYR A 161 -5.50 -21.71 5.56
N LYS A 162 -5.48 -20.95 4.45
CA LYS A 162 -6.34 -21.21 3.29
C LYS A 162 -5.94 -22.44 2.48
N ALA A 163 -4.69 -22.87 2.54
CA ALA A 163 -4.26 -24.12 1.93
C ALA A 163 -4.88 -25.33 2.66
N GLU A 164 -4.97 -25.27 3.99
CA GLU A 164 -5.55 -26.33 4.82
C GLU A 164 -7.09 -26.22 4.92
N HIS A 165 -7.63 -24.99 4.97
CA HIS A 165 -9.05 -24.68 5.22
C HIS A 165 -9.63 -23.75 4.13
N PRO A 166 -9.76 -24.22 2.87
CA PRO A 166 -10.14 -23.37 1.73
C PRO A 166 -11.52 -22.72 1.86
N SER A 167 -12.44 -23.39 2.56
CA SER A 167 -13.83 -22.98 2.77
C SER A 167 -14.07 -22.17 4.05
N HIS A 168 -13.05 -21.90 4.87
CA HIS A 168 -13.18 -21.18 6.14
C HIS A 168 -12.46 -19.82 6.12
N TYR A 169 -12.93 -18.81 6.85
CA TYR A 169 -12.22 -17.54 6.98
C TYR A 169 -10.99 -17.72 7.89
N CYS A 170 -9.93 -16.92 7.68
CA CYS A 170 -8.76 -16.98 8.54
C CYS A 170 -9.07 -16.23 9.84
N ASP A 171 -9.00 -16.95 10.96
CA ASP A 171 -9.33 -16.50 12.32
C ASP A 171 -8.22 -16.88 13.31
N THR A 172 -7.01 -17.12 12.82
CA THR A 172 -5.85 -17.54 13.62
C THR A 172 -4.72 -16.51 13.58
N GLY A 173 -3.81 -16.57 14.56
CA GLY A 173 -2.66 -15.66 14.63
C GLY A 173 -3.09 -14.19 14.74
N LEU A 174 -2.56 -13.34 13.86
CA LEU A 174 -2.88 -11.91 13.82
C LEU A 174 -4.36 -11.65 13.52
N TYR A 175 -5.04 -12.58 12.83
CA TYR A 175 -6.47 -12.46 12.53
C TYR A 175 -7.36 -12.56 13.78
N ARG A 176 -6.85 -13.03 14.92
CA ARG A 176 -7.57 -12.98 16.20
C ARG A 176 -7.57 -11.58 16.83
N LEU A 177 -6.64 -10.72 16.44
CA LEU A 177 -6.49 -9.38 16.99
C LEU A 177 -7.23 -8.34 16.14
N VAL A 178 -7.12 -8.45 14.81
CA VAL A 178 -7.84 -7.62 13.84
C VAL A 178 -8.20 -8.45 12.62
N ARG A 179 -9.31 -8.14 11.94
CA ARG A 179 -9.75 -8.92 10.76
C ARG A 179 -8.94 -8.63 9.49
N CYS A 180 -8.28 -7.47 9.41
CA CYS A 180 -7.43 -7.05 8.29
C CYS A 180 -5.99 -6.68 8.73
N PRO A 181 -5.22 -7.61 9.32
CA PRO A 181 -3.89 -7.33 9.86
C PRO A 181 -2.87 -6.99 8.77
N ASN A 182 -3.03 -7.52 7.55
CA ASN A 182 -2.19 -7.18 6.41
C ASN A 182 -2.37 -5.71 6.00
N TYR A 183 -3.62 -5.20 5.97
CA TYR A 183 -3.89 -3.79 5.70
C TYR A 183 -3.40 -2.88 6.83
N LEU A 184 -3.48 -3.32 8.09
CA LEU A 184 -2.88 -2.61 9.21
C LEU A 184 -1.35 -2.51 9.07
N GLY A 185 -0.68 -3.61 8.71
CA GLY A 185 0.76 -3.64 8.45
C GLY A 185 1.15 -2.66 7.36
N GLU A 186 0.39 -2.62 6.26
CA GLU A 186 0.57 -1.66 5.17
C GLU A 186 0.38 -0.20 5.63
N MET A 187 -0.67 0.10 6.41
CA MET A 187 -0.87 1.44 7.00
C MET A 187 0.30 1.85 7.91
N VAL A 188 0.82 0.94 8.74
CA VAL A 188 1.98 1.18 9.62
C VAL A 188 3.24 1.39 8.79
N PHE A 189 3.45 0.62 7.72
CA PHE A 189 4.58 0.80 6.82
C PHE A 189 4.61 2.21 6.23
N TRP A 190 3.50 2.66 5.66
CA TRP A 190 3.39 3.99 5.06
C TRP A 190 3.41 5.11 6.10
N PHE A 191 2.92 4.87 7.31
CA PHE A 191 3.14 5.79 8.44
C PHE A 191 4.64 5.94 8.73
N GLY A 192 5.40 4.85 8.72
CA GLY A 192 6.85 4.89 8.89
C GLY A 192 7.55 5.65 7.77
N VAL A 193 7.12 5.48 6.51
CA VAL A 193 7.63 6.27 5.38
C VAL A 193 7.36 7.76 5.61
N TRP A 194 6.13 8.15 5.94
CA TRP A 194 5.80 9.54 6.24
C TRP A 194 6.56 10.09 7.46
N PHE A 195 6.71 9.30 8.52
CA PHE A 195 7.43 9.70 9.74
C PHE A 195 8.92 9.90 9.45
N SER A 196 9.53 9.04 8.63
CA SER A 196 10.97 9.08 8.34
C SER A 196 11.42 10.41 7.73
N GLY A 197 10.53 11.10 7.01
CA GLY A 197 10.79 12.38 6.35
C GLY A 197 10.52 13.63 7.18
N LEU A 198 10.05 13.53 8.43
CA LEU A 198 9.66 14.68 9.25
C LEU A 198 10.73 15.78 9.33
N SER A 199 12.01 15.41 9.48
CA SER A 199 13.12 16.36 9.52
C SER A 199 13.40 17.04 8.16
N ALA A 200 12.87 16.51 7.07
CA ALA A 200 13.03 17.08 5.73
C ALA A 200 11.89 18.04 5.34
N TYR A 201 10.75 18.02 6.02
CA TYR A 201 9.57 18.84 5.69
C TYR A 201 9.75 20.32 6.08
N GLY A 202 10.53 21.07 5.31
CA GLY A 202 10.84 22.47 5.62
C GLY A 202 10.00 23.50 4.88
N SER A 203 8.91 23.11 4.24
CA SER A 203 7.94 24.04 3.64
C SER A 203 6.51 23.55 3.85
N GLY A 204 5.54 24.46 3.88
CA GLY A 204 4.13 24.11 3.94
C GLY A 204 3.71 23.19 2.78
N GLY A 205 4.28 23.40 1.59
CA GLY A 205 4.06 22.52 0.44
C GLY A 205 4.54 21.08 0.67
N ALA A 206 5.72 20.89 1.28
CA ALA A 206 6.22 19.56 1.61
C ALA A 206 5.32 18.84 2.62
N TRP A 207 4.88 19.54 3.67
CA TRP A 207 3.93 19.01 4.65
C TRP A 207 2.61 18.60 4.01
N THR A 208 2.00 19.48 3.21
CA THR A 208 0.72 19.22 2.55
C THR A 208 0.81 18.01 1.63
N LEU A 209 1.81 17.94 0.74
CA LEU A 209 1.91 16.87 -0.26
C LEU A 209 2.19 15.51 0.37
N THR A 210 3.08 15.44 1.36
CA THR A 210 3.38 14.18 2.06
C THR A 210 2.21 13.71 2.92
N LEU A 211 1.50 14.64 3.57
CA LEU A 211 0.28 14.31 4.31
C LEU A 211 -0.84 13.84 3.37
N LEU A 212 -1.00 14.44 2.19
CA LEU A 212 -1.96 13.98 1.20
C LEU A 212 -1.69 12.54 0.76
N GLY A 213 -0.42 12.18 0.51
CA GLY A 213 -0.03 10.80 0.23
C GLY A 213 -0.43 9.85 1.38
N MET A 214 -0.09 10.21 2.61
CA MET A 214 -0.40 9.44 3.81
C MET A 214 -1.92 9.26 4.03
N LEU A 215 -2.70 10.34 3.94
CA LEU A 215 -4.16 10.28 4.10
C LEU A 215 -4.81 9.47 2.99
N TYR A 216 -4.29 9.54 1.77
CA TYR A 216 -4.80 8.74 0.67
C TYR A 216 -4.64 7.24 0.93
N ILE A 217 -3.45 6.78 1.35
CA ILE A 217 -3.25 5.34 1.58
C ILE A 217 -4.09 4.83 2.76
N LEU A 218 -4.28 5.64 3.81
CA LEU A 218 -5.21 5.29 4.89
C LEU A 218 -6.65 5.15 4.39
N ALA A 219 -7.11 6.07 3.54
CA ALA A 219 -8.43 6.00 2.92
C ALA A 219 -8.56 4.77 2.00
N LEU A 220 -7.55 4.50 1.18
CA LEU A 220 -7.50 3.35 0.28
C LEU A 220 -7.58 2.02 1.04
N MET A 221 -6.77 1.86 2.10
CA MET A 221 -6.78 0.67 2.94
C MET A 221 -8.09 0.50 3.70
N THR A 222 -8.70 1.59 4.15
CA THR A 222 -10.02 1.56 4.79
C THR A 222 -11.11 1.14 3.80
N ALA A 223 -11.09 1.67 2.57
CA ALA A 223 -12.02 1.27 1.52
C ALA A 223 -11.81 -0.20 1.10
N ALA A 224 -10.56 -0.65 1.01
CA ALA A 224 -10.22 -2.04 0.72
C ALA A 224 -10.68 -3.00 1.82
N ALA A 225 -10.53 -2.62 3.09
CA ALA A 225 -11.05 -3.36 4.25
C ALA A 225 -12.57 -3.51 4.19
N ALA A 226 -13.29 -2.42 3.92
CA ALA A 226 -14.74 -2.43 3.79
C ALA A 226 -15.22 -3.29 2.59
N GLY A 227 -14.49 -3.23 1.47
CA GLY A 227 -14.75 -4.07 0.31
C GLY A 227 -14.51 -5.56 0.59
N LEU A 228 -13.48 -5.88 1.39
CA LEU A 228 -13.19 -7.24 1.82
C LEU A 228 -14.24 -7.76 2.80
N GLU A 229 -14.67 -6.94 3.77
CA GLU A 229 -15.75 -7.27 4.71
C GLU A 229 -17.02 -7.67 3.95
N ARG A 230 -17.46 -6.88 2.97
CA ARG A 230 -18.63 -7.22 2.15
C ARG A 230 -18.48 -8.56 1.43
N LYS A 231 -17.32 -8.83 0.82
CA LYS A 231 -17.05 -10.11 0.14
C LYS A 231 -17.04 -11.30 1.10
N GLN A 232 -16.54 -11.10 2.31
CA GLN A 232 -16.53 -12.15 3.34
C GLN A 232 -17.94 -12.40 3.87
N ASP A 233 -18.74 -11.34 4.06
CA ASP A 233 -20.16 -11.46 4.45
C ASP A 233 -20.97 -12.19 3.37
N GLU A 234 -20.77 -11.89 2.10
CA GLU A 234 -21.42 -12.62 0.98
C GLU A 234 -21.09 -14.11 0.97
N ARG A 235 -19.92 -14.50 1.51
CA ARG A 235 -19.41 -15.88 1.47
C ARG A 235 -19.65 -16.67 2.75
N TYR A 236 -19.60 -16.00 3.91
CA TYR A 236 -19.61 -16.61 5.24
C TYR A 236 -20.73 -16.07 6.13
N GLY A 237 -21.50 -15.09 5.67
CA GLY A 237 -22.47 -14.36 6.48
C GLY A 237 -23.55 -15.21 7.13
N ASP A 238 -23.95 -16.31 6.48
CA ASP A 238 -24.97 -17.22 7.01
C ASP A 238 -24.43 -18.14 8.12
N ARG A 239 -23.12 -18.12 8.40
CA ARG A 239 -22.49 -18.98 9.40
C ARG A 239 -22.47 -18.31 10.79
N PRO A 240 -23.00 -18.96 11.84
CA PRO A 240 -23.06 -18.38 13.18
C PRO A 240 -21.69 -18.03 13.77
N ASP A 241 -20.69 -18.88 13.56
CA ASP A 241 -19.32 -18.70 14.05
C ASP A 241 -18.65 -17.47 13.40
N TYR A 242 -18.86 -17.26 12.10
CA TYR A 242 -18.37 -16.07 11.41
C TYR A 242 -19.01 -14.79 11.98
N GLN A 243 -20.30 -14.81 12.29
CA GLN A 243 -20.97 -13.66 12.90
C GLN A 243 -20.43 -13.34 14.30
N GLU A 244 -20.09 -14.35 15.09
CA GLU A 244 -19.42 -14.17 16.38
C GLU A 244 -18.03 -13.57 16.22
N TYR A 245 -17.25 -14.06 15.26
CA TYR A 245 -15.93 -13.52 14.92
C TYR A 245 -16.00 -12.04 14.52
N VAL A 246 -16.92 -11.65 13.64
CA VAL A 246 -17.09 -10.24 13.21
C VAL A 246 -17.52 -9.31 14.34
N ARG A 247 -18.25 -9.82 15.34
CA ARG A 247 -18.69 -9.04 16.52
C ARG A 247 -17.60 -8.89 17.57
N SER A 248 -16.67 -9.84 17.66
CA SER A 248 -15.64 -9.88 18.71
C SER A 248 -14.29 -9.32 18.24
N VAL A 249 -14.00 -9.35 16.93
CA VAL A 249 -12.71 -8.94 16.38
C VAL A 249 -12.84 -7.65 15.57
N PRO A 250 -12.14 -6.55 15.96
CA PRO A 250 -12.19 -5.29 15.24
C PRO A 250 -11.60 -5.42 13.83
N ILE A 251 -12.03 -4.58 12.90
CA ILE A 251 -11.67 -4.75 11.48
C ILE A 251 -10.23 -4.33 11.18
N LEU A 252 -9.76 -3.20 11.72
CA LEU A 252 -8.48 -2.58 11.35
C LEU A 252 -7.55 -2.31 12.53
N PHE A 253 -8.08 -1.80 13.65
CA PHE A 253 -7.25 -1.37 14.78
C PHE A 253 -7.58 -2.22 16.02
N PRO A 254 -6.60 -2.91 16.64
CA PRO A 254 -6.87 -3.92 17.66
C PRO A 254 -7.51 -3.36 18.94
N TRP A 255 -7.31 -2.07 19.22
CA TRP A 255 -7.71 -1.41 20.46
C TRP A 255 -8.80 -0.35 20.25
N VAL A 256 -9.31 -0.23 19.03
CA VAL A 256 -10.41 0.67 18.70
C VAL A 256 -11.62 -0.21 18.42
N PRO A 257 -12.78 0.01 19.07
CA PRO A 257 -13.99 -0.81 18.90
C PRO A 257 -14.69 -0.53 17.55
N LEU A 258 -13.93 -0.58 16.46
CA LEU A 258 -14.37 -0.41 15.09
C LEU A 258 -14.58 -1.80 14.47
N PHE A 259 -15.77 -2.35 14.66
CA PHE A 259 -16.12 -3.69 14.23
C PHE A 259 -16.68 -3.78 12.83
N THR A 260 -17.07 -2.67 12.18
CA THR A 260 -17.66 -2.71 10.83
C THR A 260 -17.38 -1.41 10.10
N LEU A 261 -17.03 -1.51 8.82
CA LEU A 261 -16.88 -0.35 7.92
C LEU A 261 -18.04 -0.21 6.94
N ARG A 262 -19.04 -1.11 7.02
CA ARG A 262 -20.22 -1.12 6.13
C ARG A 262 -20.98 0.21 6.09
N LYS A 263 -20.93 1.00 7.19
CA LYS A 263 -21.60 2.30 7.30
C LYS A 263 -20.78 3.48 6.76
N LEU A 264 -19.48 3.31 6.54
CA LEU A 264 -18.55 4.39 6.16
C LEU A 264 -18.43 4.58 4.65
N LEU A 265 -18.72 3.54 3.85
CA LEU A 265 -18.80 3.70 2.40
C LEU A 265 -20.21 4.15 2.00
N ILE A 266 -20.30 5.41 1.56
CA ILE A 266 -21.45 5.92 0.81
C ILE A 266 -21.73 4.91 -0.31
N ARG A 267 -22.96 4.39 -0.37
CA ARG A 267 -23.43 3.59 -1.50
C ARG A 267 -23.37 4.47 -2.75
N PHE A 268 -22.27 4.40 -3.51
CA PHE A 268 -22.33 4.76 -4.91
C PHE A 268 -23.19 3.69 -5.59
N ARG A 269 -24.48 4.00 -5.70
CA ARG A 269 -25.42 3.30 -6.58
C ARG A 269 -25.07 3.62 -8.03
#